data_AF-A0A3B8PVU8-F1
#
_entry.id   AF-A0A3B8PVU8-F1
#
_cell.length_a   1.000
_cell.length_b   1.000
_cell.length_c   1.000
_cell.angle_alpha   90.00
_cell.angle_beta   90.00
_cell.angle_gamma   90.00
#
_symmetry.space_group_name_H-M   'P 1'
#
loop_
_entity.id
_entity.type
_entity.pdbx_description
1 polymer ?
#
loop_
_entity_poly.entity_id
_entity_poly.type
_entity_poly.pdbx_seq_one_letter_code
_entity_poly.pdbx_strand_id
1 'polypeptide(L)'
;GVLEREQLLKYFRWYGTCGGVRVLAYYILSKHVQLPLEVPCVRSTPRSAEELLAKRGVLSGTARAAATGRQRLDMLRQANDSAGEQEFIDRLCASMWDVSGFMQRLKQRFTQWFNRHKGRKGTLWEERFKSVLVEGAGETLATMAAYIDLNPVRAGIVDDPKDYRWCGYGAAAAGDRLARAGLRVIIAGGERVAEDKLSIPEALAKYRVWLFGQGGEREGFTETGRPLRQGFKRDEVLAVAAAKGQLALEDYLRLKVRYFSDGAVLGTRTFVNEVFAALRERFSSQRQEGARPMAGLKSPLFTLRELRARVFG
;
A
#
# COMPACT_ATOMS: atom_id res chain seq x y z
N GLY A 1 7.61 1.79 -12.95
CA GLY A 1 7.64 0.32 -12.98
C GLY A 1 7.20 -0.24 -11.64
N VAL A 2 7.47 -1.52 -11.37
CA VAL A 2 7.11 -2.19 -10.10
C VAL A 2 7.90 -1.64 -8.92
N LEU A 3 9.23 -1.55 -9.07
CA LEU A 3 10.15 -1.04 -8.04
C LEU A 3 9.74 0.35 -7.54
N GLU A 4 9.34 1.25 -8.44
CA GLU A 4 8.90 2.59 -8.09
C GLU A 4 7.62 2.59 -7.26
N ARG A 5 6.67 1.68 -7.54
CA ARG A 5 5.44 1.55 -6.74
C ARG A 5 5.75 1.00 -5.35
N GLU A 6 6.65 0.03 -5.24
CA GLU A 6 7.10 -0.53 -3.96
C GLU A 6 7.78 0.53 -3.10
N GLN A 7 8.65 1.33 -3.71
CA GLN A 7 9.33 2.38 -3.00
C GLN A 7 8.37 3.50 -2.55
N LEU A 8 7.41 3.87 -3.41
CA LEU A 8 6.39 4.85 -3.05
C LEU A 8 5.51 4.35 -1.91
N LEU A 9 5.07 3.08 -1.96
CA LEU A 9 4.34 2.38 -0.91
C LEU A 9 5.09 2.41 0.42
N LYS A 10 6.39 2.08 0.40
CA LYS A 10 7.25 2.15 1.57
C LYS A 10 7.30 3.57 2.15
N TYR A 11 7.46 4.60 1.30
CA TYR A 11 7.57 5.97 1.76
C TYR A 11 6.28 6.53 2.32
N PHE A 12 5.13 6.38 1.68
CA PHE A 12 3.91 6.97 2.21
C PHE A 12 3.46 6.30 3.51
N ARG A 13 3.70 5.00 3.67
CA ARG A 13 3.40 4.30 4.93
C ARG A 13 4.28 4.84 6.05
N TRP A 14 5.57 4.94 5.78
CA TRP A 14 6.53 5.38 6.78
C TRP A 14 6.36 6.87 7.16
N TYR A 15 6.24 7.77 6.19
CA TYR A 15 6.00 9.18 6.46
C TYR A 15 4.62 9.41 7.07
N GLY A 16 3.63 8.56 6.76
CA GLY A 16 2.34 8.55 7.43
C GLY A 16 2.51 8.24 8.92
N THR A 17 3.17 7.13 9.26
CA THR A 17 3.44 6.74 10.65
C THR A 17 4.23 7.81 11.41
N CYS A 18 5.31 8.34 10.83
CA CYS A 18 6.12 9.38 11.46
C CYS A 18 5.36 10.71 11.62
N GLY A 19 4.55 11.05 10.61
CA GLY A 19 3.74 12.24 10.59
C GLY A 19 2.42 12.10 11.35
N GLY A 20 2.11 10.96 11.97
CA GLY A 20 0.81 10.78 12.63
C GLY A 20 -0.38 10.86 11.66
N VAL A 21 -0.18 10.55 10.39
CA VAL A 21 -1.22 10.49 9.35
C VAL A 21 -1.46 9.03 8.98
N ARG A 22 -2.71 8.56 9.09
CA ARG A 22 -3.10 7.19 8.74
C ARG A 22 -3.53 7.13 7.28
N VAL A 23 -2.86 6.29 6.49
CA VAL A 23 -3.27 6.01 5.10
C VAL A 23 -4.32 4.90 5.15
N LEU A 24 -5.58 5.25 4.86
CA LEU A 24 -6.72 4.33 4.99
C LEU A 24 -6.83 3.37 3.80
N ALA A 25 -6.58 3.88 2.60
CA ALA A 25 -6.51 3.11 1.37
C ALA A 25 -5.47 3.78 0.46
N TYR A 26 -5.21 3.19 -0.71
CA TYR A 26 -4.38 3.82 -1.71
C TYR A 26 -4.69 3.24 -3.09
N TYR A 27 -4.30 3.97 -4.13
CA TYR A 27 -4.23 3.45 -5.49
C TYR A 27 -3.02 4.07 -6.20
N ILE A 28 -2.14 3.23 -6.75
CA ILE A 28 -0.92 3.68 -7.44
C ILE A 28 -0.99 3.28 -8.91
N LEU A 29 -1.01 4.27 -9.80
CA LEU A 29 -0.80 4.11 -11.23
C LEU A 29 0.60 4.54 -11.65
N SER A 30 0.91 4.39 -12.93
CA SER A 30 2.18 4.88 -13.50
C SER A 30 2.31 6.40 -13.45
N LYS A 31 1.20 7.13 -13.52
CA LYS A 31 1.18 8.61 -13.65
C LYS A 31 0.59 9.35 -12.45
N HIS A 32 -0.18 8.69 -11.58
CA HIS A 32 -0.78 9.35 -10.42
C HIS A 32 -0.96 8.38 -9.25
N VAL A 33 -1.16 8.94 -8.06
CA VAL A 33 -1.45 8.23 -6.82
C VAL A 33 -2.61 8.89 -6.10
N GLN A 34 -3.52 8.09 -5.54
CA GLN A 34 -4.61 8.55 -4.69
C GLN A 34 -4.43 7.94 -3.30
N LEU A 35 -4.51 8.78 -2.26
CA LEU A 35 -4.29 8.39 -0.87
C LEU A 35 -5.42 8.96 -0.01
N PRO A 36 -6.47 8.19 0.32
CA PRO A 36 -7.36 8.52 1.42
C PRO A 36 -6.58 8.53 2.73
N LEU A 37 -6.55 9.70 3.38
CA LEU A 37 -5.82 9.92 4.61
C LEU A 37 -6.80 10.26 5.73
N GLU A 38 -6.48 9.80 6.92
CA GLU A 38 -7.07 10.30 8.15
C GLU A 38 -5.95 10.94 8.98
N VAL A 39 -6.29 12.09 9.57
CA VAL A 39 -5.47 12.74 10.58
C VAL A 39 -6.18 12.50 11.91
N PRO A 40 -5.73 11.52 12.73
CA PRO A 40 -6.38 11.22 13.99
C PRO A 40 -6.40 12.47 14.88
N CYS A 41 -7.58 12.86 15.35
CA CYS A 41 -7.76 13.95 16.30
C CYS A 41 -7.28 13.50 17.68
N VAL A 42 -5.97 13.39 17.84
CA VAL A 42 -5.34 13.04 19.11
C VAL A 42 -4.15 13.98 19.32
N ARG A 43 -4.48 15.26 19.55
CA ARG A 43 -3.54 16.22 20.15
C ARG A 43 -3.41 16.05 21.67
N SER A 44 -4.20 15.16 22.28
CA SER A 44 -4.42 15.07 23.72
C SER A 44 -3.66 13.96 24.45
N THR A 45 -3.03 13.00 23.76
CA THR A 45 -2.16 12.03 24.44
C THR A 45 -0.76 12.61 24.55
N PRO A 46 -0.21 12.79 25.78
CA PRO A 46 1.21 13.13 25.93
C PRO A 46 2.06 12.13 25.17
N ARG A 47 2.96 12.62 24.33
CA ARG A 47 3.93 11.80 23.58
C ARG A 47 5.28 11.99 24.22
N SER A 48 5.92 10.91 24.65
CA SER A 48 7.31 10.98 25.11
C SER A 48 8.25 11.19 23.93
N ALA A 49 9.38 11.85 24.16
CA ALA A 49 10.43 12.01 23.16
C ALA A 49 10.90 10.64 22.63
N GLU A 50 10.94 9.62 23.48
CA GLU A 50 11.31 8.24 23.15
C GLU A 50 10.37 7.61 22.13
N GLU A 51 9.06 7.76 22.32
CA GLU A 51 8.08 7.24 21.36
C GLU A 51 8.24 7.88 19.98
N LEU A 52 8.46 9.21 19.96
CA LEU A 52 8.63 9.98 18.73
C LEU A 52 9.93 9.61 18.02
N LEU A 53 11.02 9.46 18.77
CA LEU A 53 12.33 9.05 18.25
C LEU A 53 12.34 7.58 17.82
N ALA A 54 11.64 6.70 18.53
CA ALA A 54 11.48 5.30 18.14
C ALA A 54 10.78 5.20 16.79
N LYS A 55 9.66 5.92 16.59
CA LYS A 55 8.96 5.99 15.30
C LYS A 55 9.85 6.48 14.15
N ARG A 56 10.72 7.46 14.43
CA ARG A 56 11.69 7.99 13.45
C ARG A 56 12.89 7.06 13.20
N GLY A 57 13.27 6.23 14.16
CA GLY A 57 14.43 5.33 14.09
C GLY A 57 14.23 4.06 13.26
N VAL A 58 12.98 3.70 12.93
CA VAL A 58 12.63 2.47 12.17
C VAL A 58 13.21 2.46 10.74
N LEU A 59 13.65 3.59 10.18
CA LEU A 59 14.28 3.63 8.86
C LEU A 59 15.80 3.77 8.94
N SER A 60 16.52 2.94 8.18
CA SER A 60 17.98 2.98 8.05
C SER A 60 18.53 4.37 7.65
N GLY A 61 17.78 5.15 6.88
CA GLY A 61 18.16 6.50 6.44
C GLY A 61 17.93 7.61 7.48
N THR A 62 17.21 7.34 8.57
CA THR A 62 16.97 8.29 9.69
C THR A 62 17.44 7.75 11.03
N ALA A 63 17.97 6.53 11.07
CA ALA A 63 18.57 5.93 12.26
C ALA A 63 19.60 6.87 12.91
N ARG A 64 20.46 7.51 12.10
CA ARG A 64 21.41 8.52 12.59
C ARG A 64 20.71 9.72 13.23
N ALA A 65 19.70 10.28 12.58
CA ALA A 65 18.95 11.43 13.12
C ALA A 65 18.20 11.05 14.41
N ALA A 66 17.66 9.83 14.50
CA ALA A 66 17.04 9.32 15.71
C ALA A 66 18.06 9.10 16.83
N ALA A 67 19.26 8.58 16.52
CA ALA A 67 20.35 8.42 17.48
C ALA A 67 20.85 9.77 18.01
N THR A 68 21.07 10.75 17.14
CA THR A 68 21.41 12.13 17.55
C THR A 68 20.30 12.74 18.40
N GLY A 69 19.04 12.49 18.06
CA GLY A 69 17.90 12.91 18.88
C GLY A 69 17.88 12.29 20.27
N ARG A 70 18.22 11.00 20.40
CA ARG A 70 18.35 10.31 21.69
C ARG A 70 19.49 10.91 22.52
N GLN A 71 20.65 11.10 21.92
CA GLN A 71 21.78 11.75 22.60
C GLN A 71 21.41 13.14 23.11
N ARG A 72 20.67 13.93 22.31
CA ARG A 72 20.20 15.26 22.74
C ARG A 72 19.22 15.16 23.91
N LEU A 73 18.29 14.20 23.88
CA LEU A 73 17.36 13.94 24.98
C LEU A 73 18.11 13.58 26.27
N ASP A 74 19.09 12.69 26.18
CA ASP A 74 19.91 12.28 27.34
C ASP A 74 20.67 13.47 27.93
N MET A 75 21.23 14.35 27.10
CA MET A 75 21.90 15.58 27.56
C MET A 75 20.94 16.54 28.27
N LEU A 76 19.73 16.73 27.76
CA LEU A 76 18.72 17.60 28.39
C LEU A 76 18.33 17.07 29.78
N ARG A 77 18.18 15.75 29.91
CA ARG A 77 17.86 15.10 31.18
C ARG A 77 19.01 15.15 32.18
N GLN A 78 20.24 14.92 31.72
CA GLN A 78 21.44 15.07 32.57
C GLN A 78 21.59 16.50 33.12
N ALA A 79 21.16 17.50 32.34
CA ALA A 79 21.13 18.89 32.76
C ALA A 79 19.90 19.26 33.62
N ASN A 80 18.97 18.32 33.86
CA ASN A 80 17.64 18.57 34.46
C ASN A 80 16.86 19.70 33.76
N ASP A 81 17.04 19.85 32.44
CA ASP A 81 16.42 20.89 31.61
C ASP A 81 15.06 20.43 31.08
N SER A 82 14.05 20.43 31.96
CA SER A 82 12.68 20.05 31.61
C SER A 82 12.07 20.96 30.54
N ALA A 83 12.45 22.25 30.50
CA ALA A 83 11.97 23.19 29.50
C ALA A 83 12.54 22.86 28.11
N GLY A 84 13.84 22.55 28.03
CA GLY A 84 14.48 22.12 26.79
C GLY A 84 14.00 20.75 26.29
N GLU A 85 13.67 19.81 27.20
CA GLU A 85 13.02 18.54 26.82
C GLU A 85 11.64 18.80 26.20
N GLN A 86 10.83 19.66 26.81
CA GLN A 86 9.52 20.01 26.25
C GLN A 86 9.63 20.70 24.88
N GLU A 87 10.54 21.67 24.73
CA GLU A 87 10.77 22.36 23.45
C GLU A 87 11.25 21.39 22.36
N PHE A 88 12.04 20.37 22.75
CA PHE A 88 12.47 19.31 21.83
C PHE A 88 11.28 18.44 21.40
N ILE A 89 10.41 18.03 22.32
CA ILE A 89 9.17 17.30 22.02
C ILE A 89 8.28 18.11 21.08
N ASP A 90 8.08 19.39 21.35
CA ASP A 90 7.27 20.30 20.55
C ASP A 90 7.80 20.39 19.11
N ARG A 91 9.13 20.50 18.94
CA ARG A 91 9.77 20.46 17.61
C ARG A 91 9.58 19.12 16.90
N LEU A 92 9.60 17.99 17.61
CA LEU A 92 9.31 16.69 17.00
C LEU A 92 7.84 16.59 16.54
N CYS A 93 6.92 17.14 17.33
CA CYS A 93 5.48 17.17 17.09
C CYS A 93 5.06 18.18 16.01
N ALA A 94 5.80 19.28 15.81
CA ALA A 94 5.46 20.34 14.85
C ALA A 94 5.25 19.84 13.40
N SER A 95 5.89 18.72 13.05
CA SER A 95 5.77 18.10 11.72
C SER A 95 4.69 17.02 11.61
N MET A 96 4.00 16.72 12.71
CA MET A 96 2.97 15.70 12.80
C MET A 96 1.58 16.27 12.53
N TRP A 97 0.68 15.41 12.09
CA TRP A 97 -0.71 15.70 11.72
C TRP A 97 -0.89 16.73 10.60
N ASP A 98 0.20 17.10 9.94
CA ASP A 98 0.20 17.99 8.79
C ASP A 98 0.28 17.19 7.48
N VAL A 99 -0.84 17.19 6.74
CA VAL A 99 -0.94 16.56 5.42
C VAL A 99 0.01 17.21 4.42
N SER A 100 0.22 18.53 4.50
CA SER A 100 1.11 19.25 3.59
C SER A 100 2.56 18.84 3.82
N GLY A 101 3.01 18.82 5.07
CA GLY A 101 4.33 18.34 5.46
C GLY A 101 4.54 16.86 5.12
N PHE A 102 3.53 16.02 5.31
CA PHE A 102 3.55 14.63 4.85
C PHE A 102 3.77 14.52 3.34
N MET A 103 2.96 15.20 2.53
CA MET A 103 3.03 15.15 1.07
C MET A 103 4.34 15.76 0.54
N GLN A 104 4.82 16.84 1.14
CA GLN A 104 6.11 17.46 0.79
C GLN A 104 7.25 16.47 0.97
N ARG A 105 7.34 15.83 2.15
CA ARG A 105 8.39 14.85 2.46
C ARG A 105 8.31 13.64 1.54
N LEU A 106 7.11 13.10 1.32
CA LEU A 106 6.87 11.98 0.42
C LEU A 106 7.37 12.29 -0.99
N LYS A 107 6.92 13.41 -1.57
CA LYS A 107 7.27 13.83 -2.93
C LYS A 107 8.77 14.08 -3.07
N GLN A 108 9.36 14.85 -2.16
CA GLN A 108 10.78 15.20 -2.21
C GLN A 108 11.67 13.96 -2.15
N ARG A 109 11.38 13.05 -1.21
CA ARG A 109 12.21 11.87 -0.95
C ARG A 109 12.05 10.82 -2.04
N PHE A 110 10.85 10.70 -2.60
CA PHE A 110 10.62 9.89 -3.79
C PHE A 110 11.36 10.44 -5.02
N THR A 111 11.31 11.75 -5.27
CA THR A 111 12.06 12.38 -6.37
C THR A 111 13.57 12.17 -6.23
N GLN A 112 14.14 12.41 -5.05
CA GLN A 112 15.58 12.20 -4.79
C GLN A 112 16.00 10.76 -5.06
N TRP A 113 15.24 9.80 -4.55
CA TRP A 113 15.49 8.39 -4.78
C TRP A 113 15.35 8.01 -6.25
N PHE A 114 14.26 8.43 -6.91
CA PHE A 114 13.98 8.10 -8.30
C PHE A 114 15.05 8.68 -9.24
N ASN A 115 15.40 9.94 -9.05
CA ASN A 115 16.44 10.61 -9.84
C ASN A 115 17.80 9.92 -9.68
N ARG A 116 18.21 9.61 -8.44
CA ARG A 116 19.45 8.86 -8.20
C ARG A 116 19.42 7.49 -8.87
N HIS A 117 18.30 6.76 -8.75
CA HIS A 117 18.17 5.41 -9.30
C HIS A 117 18.09 5.40 -10.83
N LYS A 118 17.59 6.47 -11.46
CA LYS A 118 17.48 6.60 -12.92
C LYS A 118 18.59 7.42 -13.56
N GLY A 119 19.58 7.90 -12.80
CA GLY A 119 20.61 8.82 -13.30
C GLY A 119 20.04 10.16 -13.82
N ARG A 120 18.87 10.58 -13.32
CA ARG A 120 18.16 11.80 -13.75
C ARG A 120 18.40 12.94 -12.77
N LYS A 121 18.10 14.16 -13.22
CA LYS A 121 18.00 15.38 -12.40
C LYS A 121 16.67 16.08 -12.73
N GLY A 122 16.23 17.01 -11.87
CA GLY A 122 15.01 17.79 -12.09
C GLY A 122 13.77 17.30 -11.34
N THR A 123 12.62 17.89 -11.66
CA THR A 123 11.33 17.60 -11.02
C THR A 123 10.71 16.29 -11.54
N LEU A 124 10.01 15.57 -10.65
CA LEU A 124 9.27 14.35 -10.99
C LEU A 124 7.75 14.56 -10.95
N TRP A 125 7.29 15.51 -10.14
CA TRP A 125 5.88 15.79 -9.93
C TRP A 125 5.53 17.08 -10.66
N GLU A 126 4.43 17.07 -11.39
CA GLU A 126 3.97 18.18 -12.22
C GLU A 126 3.41 19.34 -11.39
N GLU A 127 2.44 19.06 -10.51
CA GLU A 127 1.75 20.08 -9.71
C GLU A 127 1.88 19.84 -8.19
N ARG A 128 1.33 20.78 -7.40
CA ARG A 128 1.01 20.53 -5.98
C ARG A 128 -0.03 19.41 -5.86
N PHE A 129 -0.09 18.78 -4.69
CA PHE A 129 -1.14 17.78 -4.45
C PHE A 129 -2.50 18.47 -4.35
N LYS A 130 -3.54 17.81 -4.82
CA LYS A 130 -4.94 18.23 -4.60
C LYS A 130 -5.45 17.53 -3.35
N SER A 131 -6.13 18.27 -2.49
CA SER A 131 -6.72 17.76 -1.24
C SER A 131 -8.20 18.08 -1.24
N VAL A 132 -9.02 17.08 -0.98
CA VAL A 132 -10.48 17.21 -0.83
C VAL A 132 -10.82 16.66 0.53
N LEU A 133 -11.42 17.50 1.38
CA LEU A 133 -11.94 17.05 2.66
C LEU A 133 -13.16 16.18 2.38
N VAL A 134 -13.17 14.97 2.92
CA VAL A 134 -14.32 14.08 2.82
C VAL A 134 -15.16 14.30 4.07
N GLU A 135 -16.21 15.09 3.93
CA GLU A 135 -17.19 15.34 4.99
C GLU A 135 -18.36 14.36 4.84
N GLY A 136 -18.85 13.84 5.95
CA GLY A 136 -19.98 12.93 5.99
C GLY A 136 -19.80 11.82 7.01
N ALA A 137 -20.87 11.52 7.74
CA ALA A 137 -20.98 10.32 8.56
C ALA A 137 -21.53 9.17 7.71
N GLY A 138 -21.22 7.91 8.06
CA GLY A 138 -21.72 6.77 7.32
C GLY A 138 -20.92 6.48 6.04
N GLU A 139 -21.64 6.17 4.97
CA GLU A 139 -21.16 5.52 3.76
C GLU A 139 -20.22 6.36 2.86
N THR A 140 -20.05 7.66 3.15
CA THR A 140 -19.23 8.56 2.33
C THR A 140 -17.78 8.07 2.22
N LEU A 141 -17.19 7.63 3.34
CA LEU A 141 -15.82 7.15 3.36
C LEU A 141 -15.67 5.85 2.55
N ALA A 142 -16.63 4.93 2.67
CA ALA A 142 -16.67 3.69 1.90
C ALA A 142 -16.84 3.95 0.41
N THR A 143 -17.71 4.90 0.03
CA THR A 143 -17.91 5.33 -1.36
C THR A 143 -16.63 5.89 -1.97
N MET A 144 -15.95 6.79 -1.26
CA MET A 144 -14.70 7.39 -1.73
C MET A 144 -13.58 6.35 -1.87
N ALA A 145 -13.43 5.47 -0.88
CA ALA A 145 -12.46 4.38 -0.97
C ALA A 145 -12.79 3.44 -2.14
N ALA A 146 -14.07 3.08 -2.32
CA ALA A 146 -14.50 2.18 -3.39
C ALA A 146 -14.25 2.79 -4.76
N TYR A 147 -14.51 4.08 -4.94
CA TYR A 147 -14.19 4.79 -6.17
C TYR A 147 -12.72 4.62 -6.56
N ILE A 148 -11.83 4.67 -5.58
CA ILE A 148 -10.37 4.54 -5.76
C ILE A 148 -9.98 3.09 -6.09
N ASP A 149 -10.47 2.13 -5.31
CA ASP A 149 -10.15 0.70 -5.50
C ASP A 149 -10.79 0.10 -6.76
N LEU A 150 -11.82 0.75 -7.34
CA LEU A 150 -12.44 0.38 -8.63
C LEU A 150 -11.73 0.94 -9.85
N ASN A 151 -10.81 1.90 -9.70
CA ASN A 151 -10.08 2.47 -10.82
C ASN A 151 -9.30 1.46 -11.69
N PRO A 152 -8.67 0.38 -11.16
CA PRO A 152 -7.99 -0.58 -12.02
C PRO A 152 -8.99 -1.41 -12.84
N VAL A 153 -10.22 -1.63 -12.36
CA VAL A 153 -11.30 -2.28 -13.13
C VAL A 153 -11.80 -1.34 -14.23
N ARG A 154 -12.09 -0.09 -13.87
CA ARG A 154 -12.54 0.94 -14.81
C ARG A 154 -11.52 1.27 -15.90
N ALA A 155 -10.23 1.04 -15.60
CA ALA A 155 -9.14 1.19 -16.56
C ALA A 155 -8.86 -0.08 -17.38
N GLY A 156 -9.63 -1.16 -17.18
CA GLY A 156 -9.45 -2.44 -17.87
C GLY A 156 -8.14 -3.16 -17.54
N ILE A 157 -7.56 -2.90 -16.37
CA ILE A 157 -6.28 -3.50 -15.93
C ILE A 157 -6.50 -4.88 -15.30
N VAL A 158 -7.60 -5.02 -14.55
CA VAL A 158 -8.03 -6.26 -13.90
C VAL A 158 -9.54 -6.35 -13.94
N ASP A 159 -10.10 -7.56 -13.85
CA ASP A 159 -11.55 -7.75 -13.78
C ASP A 159 -12.09 -7.61 -12.36
N ASP A 160 -11.24 -7.84 -11.34
CA ASP A 160 -11.60 -7.73 -9.92
C ASP A 160 -10.59 -6.88 -9.15
N PRO A 161 -11.01 -5.93 -8.29
CA PRO A 161 -10.10 -5.13 -7.48
C PRO A 161 -9.12 -5.96 -6.63
N LYS A 162 -9.51 -7.17 -6.19
CA LYS A 162 -8.61 -8.06 -5.44
C LYS A 162 -7.34 -8.42 -6.21
N ASP A 163 -7.43 -8.41 -7.54
CA ASP A 163 -6.33 -8.76 -8.42
C ASP A 163 -5.36 -7.62 -8.68
N TYR A 164 -5.67 -6.38 -8.26
CA TYR A 164 -4.74 -5.27 -8.38
C TYR A 164 -3.92 -5.05 -7.10
N ARG A 165 -2.63 -5.40 -7.14
CA ARG A 165 -1.72 -5.28 -5.97
C ARG A 165 -1.58 -3.86 -5.43
N TRP A 166 -1.70 -2.85 -6.29
CA TRP A 166 -1.40 -1.47 -5.94
C TRP A 166 -2.66 -0.68 -5.56
N CYS A 167 -3.68 -1.36 -5.04
CA CYS A 167 -4.83 -0.75 -4.38
C CYS A 167 -5.00 -1.22 -2.92
N GLY A 168 -5.87 -0.54 -2.16
CA GLY A 168 -6.10 -0.80 -0.74
C GLY A 168 -6.73 -2.17 -0.51
N TYR A 169 -7.83 -2.47 -1.20
CA TYR A 169 -8.53 -3.74 -1.07
C TYR A 169 -7.68 -4.96 -1.45
N GLY A 170 -7.00 -4.93 -2.60
CA GLY A 170 -6.12 -6.03 -3.03
C GLY A 170 -5.02 -6.32 -2.01
N ALA A 171 -4.42 -5.29 -1.42
CA ALA A 171 -3.43 -5.45 -0.36
C ALA A 171 -4.02 -6.01 0.95
N ALA A 172 -5.21 -5.54 1.35
CA ALA A 172 -5.88 -6.04 2.55
C ALA A 172 -6.24 -7.54 2.43
N ALA A 173 -6.77 -7.94 1.27
CA ALA A 173 -7.07 -9.33 0.96
C ALA A 173 -5.80 -10.20 0.95
N ALA A 174 -4.68 -9.67 0.42
CA ALA A 174 -3.37 -10.33 0.43
C ALA A 174 -2.70 -10.43 1.82
N GLY A 175 -3.26 -9.82 2.87
CA GLY A 175 -2.72 -9.95 4.23
C GLY A 175 -2.05 -8.72 4.81
N ASP A 176 -2.03 -7.60 4.09
CA ASP A 176 -1.33 -6.41 4.55
C ASP A 176 -1.98 -5.81 5.80
N ARG A 177 -1.20 -5.71 6.89
CA ARG A 177 -1.71 -5.24 8.20
C ARG A 177 -2.21 -3.80 8.16
N LEU A 178 -1.54 -2.90 7.44
CA LEU A 178 -1.91 -1.49 7.40
C LEU A 178 -3.14 -1.27 6.51
N ALA A 179 -3.20 -1.94 5.37
CA ALA A 179 -4.39 -1.91 4.50
C ALA A 179 -5.61 -2.51 5.22
N ARG A 180 -5.43 -3.60 5.97
CA ARG A 180 -6.48 -4.19 6.81
C ARG A 180 -6.98 -3.24 7.90
N ALA A 181 -6.07 -2.55 8.58
CA ALA A 181 -6.45 -1.54 9.57
C ALA A 181 -7.25 -0.40 8.91
N GLY A 182 -6.74 0.17 7.81
CA GLY A 182 -7.45 1.22 7.07
C GLY A 182 -8.83 0.78 6.56
N LEU A 183 -8.95 -0.46 6.09
CA LEU A 183 -10.22 -1.03 5.65
C LEU A 183 -11.26 -1.10 6.78
N ARG A 184 -10.84 -1.49 8.00
CA ARG A 184 -11.74 -1.51 9.16
C ARG A 184 -12.30 -0.12 9.45
N VAL A 185 -11.48 0.92 9.36
CA VAL A 185 -11.89 2.31 9.56
C VAL A 185 -12.92 2.73 8.52
N ILE A 186 -12.65 2.37 7.26
CA ILE A 186 -13.52 2.68 6.13
C ILE A 186 -14.91 2.06 6.34
N ILE A 187 -14.98 0.78 6.71
CA ILE A 187 -16.25 0.10 6.97
C ILE A 187 -16.92 0.53 8.27
N ALA A 188 -16.15 0.74 9.34
CA ALA A 188 -16.63 1.24 10.62
C ALA A 188 -17.35 2.59 10.46
N GLY A 189 -16.72 3.52 9.73
CA GLY A 189 -17.31 4.81 9.37
C GLY A 189 -18.53 4.66 8.46
N GLY A 190 -18.50 3.69 7.55
CA GLY A 190 -19.58 3.32 6.63
C GLY A 190 -20.85 2.81 7.30
N GLU A 191 -20.71 1.94 8.29
CA GLU A 191 -21.81 1.20 8.91
C GLU A 191 -22.17 1.68 10.33
N ARG A 192 -21.57 2.79 10.81
CA ARG A 192 -21.70 3.27 12.20
C ARG A 192 -21.30 2.20 13.24
N VAL A 193 -20.33 1.35 12.90
CA VAL A 193 -19.79 0.30 13.79
C VAL A 193 -18.44 0.75 14.32
N ALA A 194 -18.10 0.40 15.56
CA ALA A 194 -16.78 0.71 16.12
C ALA A 194 -15.68 -0.15 15.45
N GLU A 195 -14.54 0.47 15.09
CA GLU A 195 -13.42 -0.16 14.36
C GLU A 195 -12.97 -1.45 15.04
N ASP A 196 -12.86 -1.44 16.37
CA ASP A 196 -12.37 -2.50 17.26
C ASP A 196 -13.26 -3.76 17.25
N LYS A 197 -14.57 -3.62 17.03
CA LYS A 197 -15.54 -4.72 17.00
C LYS A 197 -15.60 -5.45 15.66
N LEU A 198 -15.07 -4.86 14.59
CA LEU A 198 -15.13 -5.43 13.25
C LEU A 198 -13.96 -6.39 12.99
N SER A 199 -14.24 -7.67 12.76
CA SER A 199 -13.19 -8.62 12.38
C SER A 199 -12.69 -8.37 10.95
N ILE A 200 -11.46 -8.78 10.65
CA ILE A 200 -10.88 -8.61 9.31
C ILE A 200 -11.67 -9.34 8.22
N PRO A 201 -12.07 -10.62 8.38
CA PRO A 201 -12.87 -11.30 7.37
C PRO A 201 -14.21 -10.58 7.10
N GLU A 202 -14.88 -10.12 8.16
CA GLU A 202 -16.13 -9.36 8.02
C GLU A 202 -15.92 -8.03 7.29
N ALA A 203 -14.87 -7.27 7.65
CA ALA A 203 -14.53 -6.01 6.98
C ALA A 203 -14.27 -6.21 5.48
N LEU A 204 -13.49 -7.24 5.13
CA LEU A 204 -13.21 -7.61 3.74
C LEU A 204 -14.49 -7.98 2.98
N ALA A 205 -15.33 -8.80 3.57
CA ALA A 205 -16.56 -9.27 2.94
C ALA A 205 -17.56 -8.14 2.71
N LYS A 206 -17.82 -7.33 3.74
CA LYS A 206 -18.69 -6.14 3.66
C LYS A 206 -18.21 -5.15 2.61
N TYR A 207 -16.91 -4.84 2.61
CA TYR A 207 -16.33 -3.94 1.62
C TYR A 207 -16.39 -4.51 0.21
N ARG A 208 -16.27 -5.82 0.04
CA ARG A 208 -16.42 -6.46 -1.27
C ARG A 208 -17.83 -6.30 -1.82
N VAL A 209 -18.87 -6.51 -1.01
CA VAL A 209 -20.26 -6.25 -1.41
C VAL A 209 -20.41 -4.78 -1.83
N TRP A 210 -19.86 -3.87 -1.02
CA TRP A 210 -19.89 -2.44 -1.29
C TRP A 210 -19.21 -2.07 -2.62
N LEU A 211 -18.01 -2.59 -2.86
CA LEU A 211 -17.24 -2.39 -4.10
C LEU A 211 -18.03 -2.82 -5.33
N PHE A 212 -18.64 -4.01 -5.29
CA PHE A 212 -19.40 -4.53 -6.43
C PHE A 212 -20.69 -3.75 -6.65
N GLY A 213 -21.40 -3.37 -5.57
CA GLY A 213 -22.58 -2.51 -5.67
C GLY A 213 -22.28 -1.14 -6.29
N GLN A 214 -21.16 -0.50 -5.92
CA GLN A 214 -20.73 0.80 -6.47
C GLN A 214 -20.07 0.71 -7.85
N GLY A 215 -19.56 -0.47 -8.19
CA GLY A 215 -18.79 -0.74 -9.40
C GLY A 215 -19.60 -1.32 -10.55
N GLY A 216 -20.91 -1.51 -10.40
CA GLY A 216 -21.78 -1.99 -11.48
C GLY A 216 -21.64 -1.14 -12.74
N GLU A 217 -21.63 -1.79 -13.90
CA GLU A 217 -21.70 -1.09 -15.18
C GLU A 217 -22.96 -0.22 -15.22
N ARG A 218 -22.81 1.01 -15.74
CA ARG A 218 -23.96 1.88 -15.98
C ARG A 218 -24.45 1.63 -17.39
N GLU A 219 -25.77 1.48 -17.53
CA GLU A 219 -26.42 1.31 -18.84
C GLU A 219 -26.14 2.52 -19.74
N GLY A 220 -25.82 2.23 -21.00
CA GLY A 220 -25.55 3.19 -22.06
C GLY A 220 -24.12 3.13 -22.59
N PHE A 221 -23.95 3.62 -23.81
CA PHE A 221 -22.67 3.66 -24.51
C PHE A 221 -22.24 5.11 -24.74
N THR A 222 -20.94 5.35 -24.74
CA THR A 222 -20.37 6.56 -25.35
C THR A 222 -20.74 6.58 -26.84
N GLU A 223 -20.65 7.75 -27.50
CA GLU A 223 -20.83 7.88 -28.96
C GLU A 223 -19.92 6.92 -29.77
N THR A 224 -18.85 6.43 -29.14
CA THR A 224 -17.88 5.45 -29.68
C THR A 224 -18.19 3.98 -29.37
N GLY A 225 -19.37 3.68 -28.81
CA GLY A 225 -19.84 2.30 -28.56
C GLY A 225 -19.21 1.61 -27.35
N ARG A 226 -18.55 2.34 -26.44
CA ARG A 226 -18.00 1.77 -25.18
C ARG A 226 -18.97 1.98 -24.02
N PRO A 227 -19.09 1.07 -23.06
CA PRO A 227 -19.91 1.29 -21.86
C PRO A 227 -19.56 2.63 -21.21
N LEU A 228 -20.57 3.41 -20.80
CA LEU A 228 -20.38 4.73 -20.17
C LEU A 228 -19.46 4.65 -18.94
N ARG A 229 -19.45 3.51 -18.23
CA ARG A 229 -18.40 3.12 -17.28
C ARG A 229 -18.19 1.62 -17.31
N GLN A 230 -16.98 1.17 -17.64
CA GLN A 230 -16.54 -0.22 -17.44
C GLN A 230 -16.63 -0.57 -15.94
N GLY A 231 -17.14 -1.75 -15.63
CA GLY A 231 -17.50 -2.15 -14.28
C GLY A 231 -17.94 -3.61 -14.22
N PHE A 232 -18.72 -3.97 -13.22
CA PHE A 232 -19.23 -5.34 -13.05
C PHE A 232 -20.59 -5.50 -13.72
N LYS A 233 -20.80 -6.64 -14.36
CA LYS A 233 -22.12 -7.01 -14.87
C LYS A 233 -23.07 -7.30 -13.72
N ARG A 234 -24.37 -7.16 -13.98
CA ARG A 234 -25.42 -7.30 -12.95
C ARG A 234 -25.39 -8.67 -12.26
N ASP A 235 -25.16 -9.73 -13.01
CA ASP A 235 -24.99 -11.10 -12.53
C ASP A 235 -23.78 -11.25 -11.60
N GLU A 236 -22.64 -10.61 -11.90
CA GLU A 236 -21.47 -10.61 -11.02
C GLU A 236 -21.74 -9.90 -9.69
N VAL A 237 -22.43 -8.75 -9.74
CA VAL A 237 -22.84 -8.01 -8.52
C VAL A 237 -23.77 -8.86 -7.67
N LEU A 238 -24.77 -9.51 -8.28
CA LEU A 238 -25.70 -10.40 -7.57
C LEU A 238 -24.99 -11.62 -6.98
N ALA A 239 -24.03 -12.21 -7.70
CA ALA A 239 -23.25 -13.35 -7.20
C ALA A 239 -22.42 -12.98 -5.96
N VAL A 240 -21.75 -11.81 -5.97
CA VAL A 240 -21.00 -11.32 -4.80
C VAL A 240 -21.93 -11.03 -3.63
N ALA A 241 -23.11 -10.44 -3.88
CA ALA A 241 -24.11 -10.21 -2.84
C ALA A 241 -24.62 -11.52 -2.23
N ALA A 242 -24.92 -12.52 -3.07
CA ALA A 242 -25.36 -13.85 -2.63
C ALA A 242 -24.29 -14.57 -1.79
N ALA A 243 -23.01 -14.43 -2.17
CA ALA A 243 -21.87 -14.93 -1.40
C ALA A 243 -21.54 -14.06 -0.16
N LYS A 244 -22.35 -13.02 0.13
CA LYS A 244 -22.12 -12.04 1.21
C LYS A 244 -20.71 -11.42 1.16
N GLY A 245 -20.15 -11.28 -0.04
CA GLY A 245 -18.80 -10.76 -0.27
C GLY A 245 -17.66 -11.65 0.23
N GLN A 246 -17.94 -12.88 0.66
CA GLN A 246 -16.90 -13.79 1.09
C GLN A 246 -16.05 -14.23 -0.11
N LEU A 247 -14.73 -14.26 0.10
CA LEU A 247 -13.81 -14.91 -0.83
C LEU A 247 -13.54 -16.32 -0.34
N ALA A 248 -13.33 -17.22 -1.29
CA ALA A 248 -12.94 -18.59 -0.98
C ALA A 248 -11.52 -18.61 -0.38
N LEU A 249 -11.19 -19.65 0.40
CA LEU A 249 -9.88 -19.72 1.07
C LEU A 249 -8.73 -19.74 0.06
N GLU A 250 -8.93 -20.43 -1.06
CA GLU A 250 -8.02 -20.50 -2.20
C GLU A 250 -7.73 -19.11 -2.80
N ASP A 251 -8.68 -18.18 -2.80
CA ASP A 251 -8.44 -16.81 -3.25
C ASP A 251 -7.52 -16.08 -2.26
N TYR A 252 -7.78 -16.20 -0.96
CA TYR A 252 -6.90 -15.61 0.05
C TYR A 252 -5.50 -16.22 0.02
N LEU A 253 -5.41 -17.54 -0.14
CA LEU A 253 -4.14 -18.24 -0.29
C LEU A 253 -3.44 -17.75 -1.55
N ARG A 254 -4.11 -17.75 -2.71
CA ARG A 254 -3.56 -17.25 -3.98
C ARG A 254 -3.06 -15.81 -3.85
N LEU A 255 -3.79 -14.91 -3.20
CA LEU A 255 -3.38 -13.52 -3.01
C LEU A 255 -2.18 -13.39 -2.07
N LYS A 256 -2.11 -14.19 -1.00
CA LYS A 256 -0.96 -14.26 -0.07
C LYS A 256 0.27 -14.89 -0.72
N VAL A 257 0.06 -15.97 -1.48
CA VAL A 257 1.10 -16.80 -2.11
C VAL A 257 1.37 -16.41 -3.55
N ARG A 258 0.79 -15.31 -4.05
CA ARG A 258 1.01 -14.74 -5.39
C ARG A 258 2.50 -14.54 -5.73
N TYR A 259 3.36 -14.63 -4.70
CA TYR A 259 4.80 -14.53 -4.76
C TYR A 259 5.57 -15.80 -4.31
N PHE A 260 4.91 -16.85 -3.80
CA PHE A 260 5.57 -17.89 -2.98
C PHE A 260 5.56 -19.34 -3.50
N SER A 261 4.53 -19.87 -4.16
CA SER A 261 4.36 -21.35 -4.17
C SER A 261 5.13 -22.15 -5.23
N ASP A 262 5.44 -21.66 -6.43
CA ASP A 262 6.01 -22.54 -7.48
C ASP A 262 7.48 -22.29 -7.84
N GLY A 263 8.04 -21.13 -7.45
CA GLY A 263 9.37 -20.70 -7.92
C GLY A 263 10.57 -21.09 -7.06
N ALA A 264 10.35 -21.51 -5.80
CA ALA A 264 11.31 -21.67 -4.70
C ALA A 264 12.10 -20.38 -4.34
N VAL A 265 12.60 -19.65 -5.33
CA VAL A 265 13.29 -18.35 -5.24
C VAL A 265 12.83 -17.52 -6.43
N LEU A 266 12.48 -16.25 -6.23
CA LEU A 266 11.95 -15.34 -7.24
C LEU A 266 12.76 -14.04 -7.26
N GLY A 267 13.20 -13.59 -8.44
CA GLY A 267 13.91 -12.31 -8.56
C GLY A 267 14.48 -12.05 -9.94
N THR A 268 15.51 -11.20 -10.01
CA THR A 268 16.28 -10.97 -11.24
C THR A 268 17.09 -12.22 -11.59
N ARG A 269 17.49 -12.38 -12.85
CA ARG A 269 18.35 -13.48 -13.29
C ARG A 269 19.58 -13.64 -12.40
N THR A 270 20.26 -12.52 -12.10
CA THR A 270 21.46 -12.48 -11.25
C THR A 270 21.19 -13.02 -9.85
N PHE A 271 20.14 -12.51 -9.17
CA PHE A 271 19.78 -12.96 -7.82
C PHE A 271 19.43 -14.45 -7.78
N VAL A 272 18.67 -14.94 -8.77
CA VAL A 272 18.30 -16.35 -8.84
C VAL A 272 19.54 -17.23 -9.11
N ASN A 273 20.50 -16.75 -9.90
CA ASN A 273 21.75 -17.45 -10.15
C ASN A 273 22.71 -17.45 -8.95
N GLU A 274 22.74 -16.36 -8.17
CA GLU A 274 23.50 -16.31 -6.90
C GLU A 274 22.99 -17.36 -5.91
N VAL A 275 21.66 -17.47 -5.76
CA VAL A 275 21.05 -18.49 -4.90
C VAL A 275 21.23 -19.90 -5.47
N PHE A 276 21.24 -20.06 -6.79
CA PHE A 276 21.57 -21.35 -7.44
C PHE A 276 23.02 -21.77 -7.19
N ALA A 277 23.98 -20.85 -7.27
CA ALA A 277 25.38 -21.13 -7.00
C ALA A 277 25.60 -21.55 -5.53
N ALA A 278 24.93 -20.87 -4.59
CA ALA A 278 24.95 -21.21 -3.17
C ALA A 278 24.34 -22.60 -2.86
N LEU A 279 23.52 -23.15 -3.77
CA LEU A 279 22.84 -24.44 -3.62
C LEU A 279 23.28 -25.46 -4.70
N ARG A 280 24.46 -25.28 -5.32
CA ARG A 280 24.87 -26.01 -6.54
C ARG A 280 24.78 -27.52 -6.44
N GLU A 281 25.13 -28.08 -5.28
CA GLU A 281 25.15 -29.52 -5.00
C GLU A 281 23.75 -30.16 -5.05
N ARG A 282 22.69 -29.36 -4.90
CA ARG A 282 21.29 -29.83 -4.92
C ARG A 282 20.72 -29.98 -6.34
N PHE A 283 21.52 -29.72 -7.38
CA PHE A 283 21.08 -29.71 -8.78
C PHE A 283 22.00 -30.54 -9.66
N SER A 284 21.47 -31.10 -10.75
CA SER A 284 22.24 -31.97 -11.66
C SER A 284 23.48 -31.29 -12.23
N SER A 285 24.51 -32.09 -12.53
CA SER A 285 25.76 -31.60 -13.17
C SER A 285 25.50 -30.99 -14.56
N GLN A 286 24.46 -31.44 -15.25
CA GLN A 286 24.05 -30.92 -16.56
C GLN A 286 23.41 -29.53 -16.51
N ARG A 287 22.91 -29.07 -15.34
CA ARG A 287 22.30 -27.75 -15.21
C ARG A 287 23.36 -26.69 -14.97
N GLN A 288 23.57 -25.84 -15.97
CA GLN A 288 24.57 -24.76 -15.93
C GLN A 288 24.05 -23.43 -15.36
N GLU A 289 22.72 -23.18 -15.41
CA GLU A 289 22.10 -21.95 -14.90
C GLU A 289 20.83 -22.22 -14.09
N GLY A 290 20.64 -21.44 -13.01
CA GLY A 290 19.50 -21.52 -12.10
C GLY A 290 18.27 -20.78 -12.58
N ALA A 291 18.43 -19.61 -13.19
CA ALA A 291 17.31 -18.79 -13.64
C ALA A 291 16.45 -19.50 -14.71
N ARG A 292 15.15 -19.59 -14.45
CA ARG A 292 14.13 -20.03 -15.41
C ARG A 292 13.15 -18.90 -15.67
N PRO A 293 12.91 -18.52 -16.93
CA PRO A 293 12.00 -17.44 -17.25
C PRO A 293 10.57 -17.85 -16.93
N MET A 294 9.80 -16.90 -16.43
CA MET A 294 8.39 -17.09 -16.15
C MET A 294 7.54 -16.84 -17.40
N ALA A 295 6.99 -17.90 -18.00
CA ALA A 295 6.16 -17.82 -19.21
C ALA A 295 4.83 -17.08 -18.95
N GLY A 296 4.42 -16.21 -19.88
CA GLY A 296 3.17 -15.43 -19.77
C GLY A 296 3.32 -14.07 -19.07
N LEU A 297 4.52 -13.70 -18.60
CA LEU A 297 4.80 -12.37 -18.06
C LEU A 297 5.37 -11.43 -19.13
N LYS A 298 4.88 -10.19 -19.14
CA LYS A 298 5.45 -9.09 -19.95
C LYS A 298 6.73 -8.46 -19.33
N SER A 299 7.24 -8.98 -18.22
CA SER A 299 8.41 -8.46 -17.50
C SER A 299 9.42 -9.59 -17.21
N PRO A 300 10.75 -9.31 -17.23
CA PRO A 300 11.79 -10.34 -17.16
C PRO A 300 12.03 -10.80 -15.71
N LEU A 301 11.11 -11.60 -15.18
CA LEU A 301 11.24 -12.25 -13.88
C LEU A 301 11.61 -13.72 -14.04
N PHE A 302 12.42 -14.20 -13.09
CA PHE A 302 12.98 -15.54 -13.11
C PHE A 302 12.70 -16.27 -11.81
N THR A 303 12.52 -17.58 -11.92
CA THR A 303 12.37 -18.51 -10.79
C THR A 303 13.48 -19.55 -10.80
N LEU A 304 13.73 -20.18 -9.67
CA LEU A 304 14.70 -21.27 -9.56
C LEU A 304 14.15 -22.62 -10.08
N ARG A 305 12.83 -22.80 -10.07
CA ARG A 305 12.15 -23.97 -10.65
C ARG A 305 11.46 -23.59 -11.96
N GLU A 306 11.50 -24.49 -12.94
CA GLU A 306 10.85 -24.31 -14.23
C GLU A 306 9.34 -24.53 -14.09
N LEU A 307 8.57 -23.46 -14.29
CA LEU A 307 7.12 -23.48 -14.25
C LEU A 307 6.61 -24.00 -15.59
N ARG A 308 6.11 -25.24 -15.63
CA ARG A 308 5.64 -25.90 -16.86
C ARG A 308 4.28 -25.39 -17.37
N ALA A 309 3.61 -24.53 -16.61
CA ALA A 309 2.36 -23.86 -16.96
C ALA A 309 2.55 -22.34 -17.01
N ARG A 310 1.65 -21.62 -17.70
CA ARG A 310 1.67 -20.15 -17.71
C ARG A 310 1.39 -19.62 -16.30
N VAL A 311 2.08 -18.53 -15.93
CA VAL A 311 1.95 -17.91 -14.58
C VAL A 311 0.53 -17.40 -14.31
N PHE A 312 -0.15 -17.01 -15.38
CA PHE A 312 -1.59 -16.80 -15.42
C PHE A 312 -2.11 -17.79 -16.45
N GLY A 313 -3.11 -18.61 -16.10
CA GLY A 313 -3.82 -19.58 -16.97
C GLY A 313 -3.27 -19.77 -18.39
#